data_AF-A0A924U6F9-F1
#
_entry.id   AF-A0A924U6F9-F1
#
_cell.length_a   1.000
_cell.length_b   1.000
_cell.length_c   1.000
_cell.angle_alpha   90.00
_cell.angle_beta   90.00
_cell.angle_gamma   90.00
#
_symmetry.space_group_name_H-M   'P 1'
#
loop_
_entity.id
_entity.type
_entity.pdbx_description
1 polymer ?
#
loop_
_entity_poly.entity_id
_entity_poly.type
_entity_poly.pdbx_seq_one_letter_code
_entity_poly.pdbx_strand_id
1 'polypeptide(L)' 'MNDPMTPEQLTGKHARLRQELADAYSAPAWRVGRIDRIADELAETERAIVAGQPQDEPTDNASFNFGV' A
#
# COMPACT_ATOMS: atom_id res chain seq x y z
N MET A 1 4.51 10.64 20.31
CA MET A 1 4.87 9.53 19.41
C MET A 1 3.61 9.12 18.67
N ASN A 2 3.54 9.30 17.34
CA ASN A 2 2.59 8.51 16.56
C ASN A 2 3.30 7.19 16.29
N ASP A 3 2.91 6.13 16.99
CA ASP A 3 3.39 4.80 16.65
C ASP A 3 3.08 4.53 15.17
N PRO A 4 4.02 3.96 14.40
CA PRO A 4 3.74 3.55 13.05
C PRO A 4 2.56 2.56 13.07
N MET A 5 1.55 2.79 12.22
CA MET A 5 0.43 1.85 12.09
C MET A 5 0.99 0.45 11.85
N THR A 6 0.43 -0.55 12.53
CA THR A 6 0.86 -1.93 12.32
C THR A 6 0.50 -2.38 10.89
N PRO A 7 1.20 -3.37 10.32
CA PRO A 7 0.88 -3.90 8.98
C PRO A 7 -0.59 -4.33 8.85
N GLU A 8 -1.17 -4.91 9.91
CA GLU A 8 -2.59 -5.28 9.97
C GLU A 8 -3.52 -4.05 9.91
N GLN A 9 -3.17 -2.97 10.61
CA GLN A 9 -3.91 -1.71 10.56
C GLN A 9 -3.85 -1.05 9.18
N LEU A 10 -2.67 -1.08 8.53
CA LEU A 10 -2.51 -0.59 7.15
C LEU A 10 -3.32 -1.41 6.15
N THR A 11 -3.33 -2.74 6.30
CA THR A 11 -4.13 -3.63 5.45
C THR A 11 -5.63 -3.39 5.62
N GLY A 12 -6.09 -3.22 6.87
CA GLY A 12 -7.47 -2.87 7.16
C GLY A 12 -7.87 -1.50 6.60
N LYS A 13 -6.97 -0.50 6.69
CA LYS A 13 -7.16 0.82 6.09
C LYS A 13 -7.24 0.75 4.57
N HIS A 14 -6.37 -0.04 3.93
CA HIS A 14 -6.36 -0.25 2.48
C HIS A 14 -7.67 -0.85 1.97
N ALA A 15 -8.16 -1.91 2.62
CA ALA A 15 -9.42 -2.55 2.27
C ALA A 15 -10.61 -1.57 2.36
N ARG A 16 -10.65 -0.77 3.43
CA ARG A 16 -11.67 0.26 3.61
C ARG A 16 -11.61 1.32 2.52
N LEU A 17 -10.44 1.86 2.22
CA LEU A 17 -10.27 2.88 1.17
C LEU A 17 -10.70 2.37 -0.20
N ARG A 18 -10.42 1.09 -0.52
CA ARG A 18 -10.93 0.47 -1.76
C ARG A 18 -12.46 0.40 -1.80
N GLN A 19 -13.10 0.07 -0.68
CA GLN A 19 -14.56 0.05 -0.62
C GLN A 19 -15.13 1.47 -0.80
N GLU A 20 -14.56 2.46 -0.12
CA GLU A 20 -14.98 3.87 -0.27
C GLU A 20 -14.78 4.39 -1.70
N LEU A 21 -13.73 3.95 -2.39
CA LEU A 21 -13.48 4.27 -3.80
C LEU A 21 -14.55 3.62 -4.70
N ALA A 22 -14.87 2.34 -4.48
CA ALA A 22 -15.91 1.64 -5.22
C ALA A 22 -17.30 2.28 -5.02
N ASP A 23 -17.62 2.68 -3.80
CA ASP A 23 -18.85 3.40 -3.46
C ASP A 23 -18.88 4.78 -4.13
N ALA A 24 -17.74 5.49 -4.15
CA ALA A 24 -17.62 6.79 -4.81
C ALA A 24 -17.78 6.69 -6.33
N TYR A 25 -17.28 5.63 -6.95
CA TYR A 25 -17.49 5.35 -8.38
C TYR A 25 -18.92 4.91 -8.71
N SER A 26 -19.59 4.24 -7.77
CA SER A 26 -20.98 3.80 -7.94
C SER A 26 -21.99 4.91 -7.63
N ALA A 27 -21.54 6.03 -7.08
CA ALA A 27 -22.42 7.14 -6.71
C ALA A 27 -22.98 7.84 -7.97
N PRO A 28 -24.26 8.23 -7.95
CA PRO A 28 -24.89 8.92 -9.08
C PRO A 28 -24.32 10.32 -9.33
N ALA A 29 -23.67 10.92 -8.34
CA ALA A 29 -22.97 12.19 -8.46
C ALA A 29 -21.47 11.95 -8.42
N TRP A 30 -20.81 12.22 -9.54
CA TRP A 30 -19.36 12.10 -9.65
C TRP A 30 -18.67 13.19 -8.83
N ARG A 31 -18.06 12.80 -7.71
CA ARG A 31 -17.36 13.72 -6.79
C ARG A 31 -15.85 13.56 -6.96
N VAL A 32 -15.30 14.17 -8.01
CA VAL A 32 -13.86 14.12 -8.36
C VAL A 32 -12.98 14.34 -7.14
N GLY A 33 -13.17 15.44 -6.39
CA GLY A 33 -12.33 15.74 -5.23
C GLY A 33 -12.42 14.71 -4.09
N ARG A 34 -13.50 13.94 -3.98
CA ARG A 34 -13.59 12.82 -3.03
C ARG A 34 -12.83 11.62 -3.56
N ILE A 35 -12.96 11.31 -4.85
CA ILE A 35 -12.26 10.20 -5.51
C ILE A 35 -10.74 10.44 -5.46
N ASP A 36 -10.27 11.63 -5.82
CA ASP A 36 -8.85 11.99 -5.80
C ASP A 36 -8.27 11.85 -4.40
N ARG A 37 -8.98 12.35 -3.39
CA ARG A 37 -8.55 12.21 -1.99
C ARG A 37 -8.45 10.74 -1.56
N ILE A 38 -9.42 9.91 -1.90
CA ILE A 38 -9.39 8.48 -1.57
C ILE A 38 -8.22 7.80 -2.30
N ALA A 39 -7.96 8.17 -3.55
CA ALA A 39 -6.84 7.64 -4.33
C ALA A 39 -5.48 8.03 -3.75
N ASP A 40 -5.30 9.28 -3.32
CA ASP A 40 -4.08 9.76 -2.66
C ASP A 40 -3.84 9.02 -1.33
N GLU A 41 -4.88 8.90 -0.50
CA GLU A 41 -4.79 8.17 0.78
C GLU A 41 -4.52 6.66 0.58
N LEU A 42 -5.04 6.08 -0.52
CA LEU A 42 -4.76 4.68 -0.89
C LEU A 42 -3.29 4.51 -1.28
N ALA A 43 -2.76 5.39 -2.14
CA ALA A 43 -1.37 5.35 -2.57
C ALA A 43 -0.38 5.54 -1.41
N GLU A 44 -0.70 6.43 -0.45
CA GLU A 44 0.10 6.61 0.76
C GLU A 44 0.07 5.35 1.65
N THR A 45 -1.11 4.73 1.80
CA THR A 45 -1.26 3.48 2.57
C THR A 45 -0.50 2.33 1.91
N GLU A 46 -0.55 2.20 0.59
CA GLU A 46 0.22 1.19 -0.17
C GLU A 46 1.73 1.39 -0.01
N ARG A 47 2.22 2.64 -0.08
CA ARG A 47 3.64 2.93 0.19
C ARG A 47 4.04 2.55 1.62
N ALA A 48 3.19 2.80 2.61
CA ALA A 48 3.45 2.42 3.99
C ALA A 48 3.48 0.89 4.18
N ILE A 49 2.61 0.15 3.47
CA ILE A 49 2.62 -1.32 3.46
C ILE A 49 3.94 -1.83 2.87
N VAL A 50 4.33 -1.33 1.70
CA VAL A 50 5.58 -1.73 1.03
C VAL A 50 6.80 -1.35 1.85
N ALA A 51 6.82 -0.17 2.47
CA ALA A 51 7.93 0.26 3.32
C ALA A 51 8.01 -0.50 4.65
N GLY A 52 6.89 -1.01 5.16
CA GLY A 52 6.80 -1.84 6.36
C GLY A 52 7.01 -3.34 6.11
N GLN A 53 6.94 -3.79 4.85
CA GLN A 53 7.37 -5.12 4.48
C GLN A 53 8.89 -5.18 4.62
N PRO A 54 9.45 -6.16 5.36
CA PRO A 54 10.87 -6.41 5.28
C PRO A 54 11.15 -6.66 3.81
N GLN A 55 12.00 -5.79 3.23
CA GLN A 55 12.53 -6.01 1.91
C GLN A 55 13.16 -7.40 1.98
N ASP A 56 12.53 -8.40 1.36
CA ASP A 56 13.20 -9.64 1.04
C ASP A 56 14.40 -9.20 0.21
N GLU A 57 15.54 -9.06 0.89
CA GLU A 57 16.83 -8.85 0.27
C GLU A 57 16.88 -9.90 -0.82
N PRO A 58 17.10 -9.54 -2.10
CA PRO A 58 17.56 -10.52 -3.03
C PRO A 58 18.88 -11.00 -2.44
N THR A 59 18.82 -12.12 -1.72
CA THR A 59 19.95 -12.95 -1.36
C THR A 59 20.41 -13.57 -2.68
N ASP A 60 20.92 -12.72 -3.56
CA ASP A 60 21.83 -13.10 -4.61
C ASP A 60 23.17 -13.37 -3.92
N ASN A 61 23.15 -14.38 -3.05
CA ASN A 61 24.32 -15.23 -2.80
C ASN A 61 24.53 -16.06 -4.07
N ALA A 62 24.76 -15.39 -5.20
CA ALA A 62 25.56 -15.98 -6.24
C ALA A 62 27.01 -15.91 -5.74
N SER A 63 27.33 -16.86 -4.86
CA SER A 63 28.69 -17.36 -4.71
C SER A 63 29.18 -17.79 -6.09
N PHE A 64 29.73 -16.84 -6.86
CA PHE A 64 30.48 -17.14 -8.07
C PHE A 64 31.83 -17.73 -7.65
N ASN A 65 31.81 -19.00 -7.24
CA ASN A 65 33.00 -19.81 -7.14
C ASN A 65 32.87 -21.05 -8.03
N PHE A 66 33.26 -20.87 -9.28
CA PHE A 66 33.77 -21.91 -10.18
C PHE A 66 34.99 -21.24 -10.85
N GLY A 67 36.24 -21.53 -10.52
CA GLY A 67 36.81 -22.83 -10.21
C GLY A 67 37.33 -23.49 -11.48
N VAL A 68 38.35 -22.87 -12.12
CA VAL A 68 39.36 -23.49 -13.01
C VAL A 68 40.65 -22.69 -12.88
#